data_AF-A0A1Y3EP79-F1
#
_entry.id   AF-A0A1Y3EP79-F1
#
_cell.length_a   1.000
_cell.length_b   1.000
_cell.length_c   1.000
_cell.angle_alpha   90.00
_cell.angle_beta   90.00
_cell.angle_gamma   90.00
#
_symmetry.space_group_name_H-M   'P 1'
#
loop_
_entity.id
_entity.type
_entity.pdbx_description
1 polymer ?
#
loop_
_entity_poly.entity_id
_entity_poly.type
_entity_poly.pdbx_seq_one_letter_code
_entity_poly.pdbx_strand_id
1 'polypeptide(L)'
;MNEPANFGTNEDTPWYVIDPNLKHLQQLRCPNNTYDTPPYATQAAYYWKTTLNDKTICMIGEHSDGVRKYRHYDVHSLYGWSETKPTIEAVQKATGKRGVVITRSTFPTSGQFSGHWLGDNFSKWADLAASIIGILEFNMFGIPYVGADICGFEEDADEEMCARWQQLGAFYPFSRNHNGKNRRSQDPTQWQSVAEATKASLKLRYYFLPYLYTLFYKAHTKGETVVRPLFFEFPNDPNTHHIDKQFLWGPAVLITPVLQAGVVHTEAYFPTAQWYNVYEAEIAGALQQPGRVTISSPRYGCVPVHVRGGYILPRQKPALNTRDSRTNPLDLLITVDKNNNTSVGELFWDNGESIMINESNSYFFHIQYIVRPTNAKIQITVKHAPHADYLDTIALPTLDRIEIFGAEHSVDLKAEINLDGMPISLTDSNVQFNVNLKKLIIQKDNFWDLKNSTAGQIRTLSWQHKLR
;
A
#
# COMPACT_ATOMS: atom_id res chain seq x y z
N MET A 1 22.97 0.64 2.73
CA MET A 1 24.40 0.52 3.07
C MET A 1 24.64 0.34 4.57
N ASN A 2 23.59 0.20 5.37
CA ASN A 2 23.67 0.21 6.83
C ASN A 2 23.52 -1.18 7.45
N GLU A 3 23.96 -2.21 6.74
CA GLU A 3 24.07 -3.57 7.27
C GLU A 3 25.02 -3.71 8.46
N PRO A 4 26.21 -3.06 8.56
CA PRO A 4 26.86 -2.03 7.72
C PRO A 4 27.71 -2.60 6.58
N ALA A 5 27.45 -2.16 5.35
CA ALA A 5 28.23 -2.61 4.20
C ALA A 5 29.61 -1.94 4.17
N ASN A 6 30.66 -2.74 3.97
CA ASN A 6 32.02 -2.25 3.75
C ASN A 6 32.64 -2.88 2.50
N PHE A 7 33.40 -2.11 1.73
CA PHE A 7 34.08 -2.63 0.54
C PHE A 7 35.48 -3.12 0.89
N GLY A 8 35.79 -4.37 0.57
CA GLY A 8 37.16 -4.87 0.59
C GLY A 8 37.68 -5.32 1.95
N THR A 9 36.81 -5.64 2.92
CA THR A 9 37.28 -6.15 4.21
C THR A 9 38.08 -7.44 4.00
N ASN A 10 39.33 -7.44 4.46
CA ASN A 10 40.29 -8.53 4.26
C ASN A 10 40.61 -8.91 2.81
N GLU A 11 40.16 -8.14 1.81
CA GLU A 11 40.50 -8.37 0.41
C GLU A 11 41.89 -7.80 0.08
N ASP A 12 42.65 -8.50 -0.75
CA ASP A 12 43.96 -8.02 -1.22
C ASP A 12 43.85 -6.95 -2.29
N THR A 13 42.87 -7.11 -3.19
CA THR A 13 42.66 -6.24 -4.34
C THR A 13 41.16 -6.00 -4.57
N PRO A 14 40.49 -5.22 -3.70
CA PRO A 14 39.08 -4.90 -3.86
C PRO A 14 38.84 -4.08 -5.12
N TRP A 15 37.63 -4.19 -5.68
CA TRP A 15 37.30 -3.63 -7.00
C TRP A 15 37.63 -2.13 -7.19
N TYR A 16 37.66 -1.33 -6.13
CA TYR A 16 37.94 0.11 -6.23
C TYR A 16 39.43 0.45 -6.40
N VAL A 17 40.36 -0.51 -6.24
CA VAL A 17 41.80 -0.25 -6.43
C VAL A 17 42.17 0.05 -7.88
N ILE A 18 41.33 -0.35 -8.83
CA ILE A 18 41.49 -0.02 -10.25
C ILE A 18 40.94 1.36 -10.62
N ASP A 19 40.16 2.01 -9.73
CA ASP A 19 39.71 3.38 -9.94
C ASP A 19 40.83 4.36 -9.53
N PRO A 20 41.38 5.16 -10.46
CA PRO A 20 42.45 6.11 -10.16
C PRO A 20 42.12 7.10 -9.04
N ASN A 21 40.84 7.39 -8.81
CA ASN A 21 40.36 8.29 -7.78
C ASN A 21 40.23 7.59 -6.41
N LEU A 22 40.09 6.27 -6.37
CA LEU A 22 39.83 5.52 -5.12
C LEU A 22 41.02 4.65 -4.68
N LYS A 23 42.02 4.42 -5.55
CA LYS A 23 43.20 3.58 -5.26
C LYS A 23 44.02 3.95 -4.02
N HIS A 24 43.81 5.15 -3.47
CA HIS A 24 44.50 5.64 -2.27
C HIS A 24 43.79 5.26 -0.96
N LEU A 25 42.55 4.76 -1.04
CA LEU A 25 41.79 4.34 0.12
C LEU A 25 42.37 3.03 0.68
N GLN A 26 42.61 3.01 1.99
CA GLN A 26 43.05 1.80 2.68
C GLN A 26 41.85 0.90 2.98
N GLN A 27 41.98 -0.37 2.60
CA GLN A 27 41.02 -1.40 2.94
C GLN A 27 41.10 -1.80 4.41
N LEU A 28 39.95 -2.16 4.98
CA LEU A 28 39.88 -2.65 6.36
C LEU A 28 40.54 -4.03 6.45
N ARG A 29 41.52 -4.18 7.36
CA ARG A 29 42.15 -5.46 7.70
C ARG A 29 41.84 -5.82 9.14
N CYS A 30 41.10 -6.91 9.32
CA CYS A 30 40.76 -7.42 10.64
C CYS A 30 41.91 -8.27 11.19
N PRO A 31 42.30 -8.09 12.46
CA PRO A 31 43.32 -8.93 13.08
C PRO A 31 42.79 -10.37 13.21
N ASN A 32 43.69 -11.35 13.26
CA ASN A 32 43.28 -12.74 13.44
C ASN A 32 42.52 -12.93 14.77
N ASN A 33 41.31 -13.46 14.71
CA ASN A 33 40.44 -13.64 15.87
C ASN A 33 39.40 -14.74 15.61
N THR A 34 38.83 -15.27 16.69
CA THR A 34 37.83 -16.36 16.65
C THR A 34 36.40 -15.87 16.39
N TYR A 35 36.16 -14.56 16.32
CA TYR A 35 34.82 -14.00 16.09
C TYR A 35 34.52 -13.87 14.59
N ASP A 36 35.52 -13.57 13.75
CA ASP A 36 35.37 -13.57 12.29
C ASP A 36 35.17 -15.01 11.75
N THR A 37 35.72 -16.00 12.46
CA THR A 37 35.65 -17.44 12.14
C THR A 37 35.16 -18.24 13.37
N PRO A 38 33.88 -18.10 13.76
CA PRO A 38 33.36 -18.80 14.92
C PRO A 38 33.41 -20.33 14.73
N PRO A 39 33.38 -21.12 15.83
CA PRO A 39 33.43 -22.59 15.75
C PRO A 39 32.34 -23.21 14.86
N TYR A 40 31.20 -22.53 14.73
CA TYR A 40 30.12 -22.89 13.83
C TYR A 40 29.83 -21.72 12.89
N ALA A 41 30.06 -21.93 11.59
CA ALA A 41 29.76 -20.95 10.56
C ALA A 41 28.24 -20.81 10.40
N THR A 42 27.77 -19.58 10.13
CA THR A 42 26.40 -19.39 9.65
C THR A 42 26.23 -20.09 8.30
N GLN A 43 24.99 -20.42 7.93
CA GLN A 43 24.70 -21.05 6.63
C GLN A 43 25.29 -20.24 5.46
N ALA A 44 25.21 -18.90 5.52
CA ALA A 44 25.75 -18.02 4.49
C ALA A 44 27.29 -18.13 4.40
N ALA A 45 27.99 -18.00 5.54
CA ALA A 45 29.44 -18.10 5.58
C ALA A 45 29.94 -19.48 5.11
N TYR A 46 29.24 -20.56 5.51
CA TYR A 46 29.54 -21.91 5.07
C TYR A 46 29.35 -22.09 3.56
N TYR A 47 28.17 -21.68 3.03
CA TYR A 47 27.82 -21.86 1.63
C TYR A 47 28.74 -21.08 0.69
N TRP A 48 29.03 -19.82 1.03
CA TRP A 48 29.89 -18.95 0.22
C TRP A 48 31.39 -19.13 0.52
N LYS A 49 31.75 -19.97 1.49
CA LYS A 49 33.12 -20.18 1.97
C LYS A 49 33.80 -18.88 2.39
N THR A 50 33.06 -18.04 3.11
CA THR A 50 33.49 -16.73 3.60
C THR A 50 33.56 -16.71 5.13
N THR A 51 34.01 -15.58 5.67
CA THR A 51 34.05 -15.28 7.11
C THR A 51 32.96 -14.27 7.46
N LEU A 52 32.61 -14.11 8.74
CA LEU A 52 31.52 -13.23 9.13
C LEU A 52 31.77 -11.75 8.78
N ASN A 53 33.03 -11.33 8.78
CA ASN A 53 33.44 -9.97 8.43
C ASN A 53 33.49 -9.69 6.91
N ASP A 54 33.12 -10.66 6.06
CA ASP A 54 33.05 -10.45 4.62
C ASP A 54 32.04 -9.35 4.26
N LYS A 55 32.48 -8.38 3.45
CA LYS A 55 31.71 -7.18 3.04
C LYS A 55 31.08 -6.36 4.19
N THR A 56 31.57 -6.50 5.42
CA THR A 56 31.16 -5.75 6.62
C THR A 56 32.38 -5.39 7.46
N ILE A 57 32.21 -4.87 8.68
CA ILE A 57 33.31 -4.55 9.58
C ILE A 57 33.77 -5.76 10.42
N CYS A 58 34.93 -5.64 11.08
CA CYS A 58 35.50 -6.72 11.90
C CYS A 58 34.57 -7.11 13.06
N MET A 59 34.39 -8.42 13.31
CA MET A 59 33.49 -8.89 14.37
C MET A 59 33.97 -8.53 15.78
N ILE A 60 35.26 -8.26 15.94
CA ILE A 60 35.84 -7.75 17.19
C ILE A 60 35.61 -6.25 17.43
N GLY A 61 35.05 -5.51 16.46
CA GLY A 61 34.79 -4.07 16.61
C GLY A 61 33.93 -3.80 17.85
N GLU A 62 34.21 -2.72 18.58
CA GLU A 62 33.43 -2.35 19.77
C GLU A 62 32.40 -1.26 19.45
N HIS A 63 31.17 -1.48 19.90
CA HIS A 63 30.05 -0.54 19.87
C HIS A 63 29.65 -0.17 21.30
N SER A 64 28.93 0.94 21.48
CA SER A 64 28.40 1.36 22.78
C SER A 64 27.05 2.03 22.65
N ASP A 65 26.15 1.76 23.59
CA ASP A 65 24.89 2.50 23.78
C ASP A 65 25.05 3.69 24.75
N GLY A 66 26.29 4.01 25.13
CA GLY A 66 26.65 5.00 26.14
C GLY A 66 26.77 4.42 27.56
N VAL A 67 26.28 3.19 27.80
CA VAL A 67 26.31 2.52 29.11
C VAL A 67 27.13 1.23 29.05
N ARG A 68 26.91 0.40 28.05
CA ARG A 68 27.56 -0.89 27.86
C ARG A 68 28.32 -0.92 26.55
N LYS A 69 29.40 -1.69 26.53
CA LYS A 69 30.13 -2.04 25.32
C LYS A 69 29.63 -3.36 24.77
N TYR A 70 29.52 -3.42 23.45
CA TYR A 70 29.12 -4.61 22.70
C TYR A 70 30.16 -4.91 21.63
N ARG A 71 30.41 -6.18 21.34
CA ARG A 71 31.20 -6.55 20.16
C ARG A 71 30.30 -6.55 18.94
N HIS A 72 30.84 -6.18 17.78
CA HIS A 72 30.13 -6.22 16.51
C HIS A 72 29.56 -7.61 16.22
N TYR A 73 30.27 -8.67 16.62
CA TYR A 73 29.79 -10.05 16.58
C TYR A 73 28.37 -10.22 17.15
N ASP A 74 28.07 -9.57 18.28
CA ASP A 74 26.79 -9.70 18.98
C ASP A 74 25.71 -8.74 18.42
N VAL A 75 26.12 -7.64 17.80
CA VAL A 75 25.21 -6.53 17.41
C VAL A 75 25.23 -6.20 15.93
N HIS A 76 25.88 -7.01 15.08
CA HIS A 76 25.98 -6.77 13.64
C HIS A 76 24.59 -6.56 13.02
N SER A 77 23.67 -7.48 13.25
CA SER A 77 22.29 -7.42 12.73
C SER A 77 21.46 -6.28 13.33
N LEU A 78 21.96 -5.59 14.36
CA LEU A 78 21.31 -4.44 15.00
C LEU A 78 21.79 -3.10 14.46
N TYR A 79 22.80 -3.07 13.58
CA TYR A 79 23.43 -1.82 13.14
C TYR A 79 22.43 -0.87 12.47
N GLY A 80 21.80 -1.29 11.36
CA GLY A 80 20.81 -0.46 10.67
C GLY A 80 19.58 -0.14 11.52
N TRP A 81 19.15 -1.08 12.38
CA TRP A 81 18.09 -0.83 13.36
C TRP A 81 18.47 0.31 14.32
N SER A 82 19.70 0.31 14.85
CA SER A 82 20.18 1.32 15.80
C SER A 82 20.29 2.71 15.18
N GLU A 83 20.52 2.80 13.86
CA GLU A 83 20.56 4.06 13.11
C GLU A 83 19.15 4.60 12.79
N THR A 84 18.15 3.72 12.68
CA THR A 84 16.84 4.07 12.15
C THR A 84 16.11 5.11 13.02
N LYS A 85 16.04 4.88 14.35
CA LYS A 85 15.34 5.79 15.27
C LYS A 85 16.00 7.19 15.34
N PRO A 86 17.32 7.31 15.55
CA PRO A 86 17.98 8.63 15.50
C PRO A 86 17.75 9.37 14.17
N THR A 87 17.67 8.64 13.05
CA THR A 87 17.43 9.24 11.73
C THR A 87 16.04 9.87 11.63
N ILE A 88 14.97 9.17 12.04
CA ILE A 88 13.62 9.75 11.99
C ILE A 88 13.46 10.90 12.99
N GLU A 89 14.07 10.82 14.18
CA GLU A 89 14.11 11.92 15.14
C GLU A 89 14.82 13.16 14.56
N ALA A 90 15.93 12.97 13.83
CA ALA A 90 16.63 14.05 13.15
C ALA A 90 15.78 14.68 12.03
N VAL A 91 15.08 13.87 11.22
CA VAL A 91 14.15 14.35 10.20
C VAL A 91 13.02 15.18 10.83
N GLN A 92 12.43 14.68 11.91
CA GLN A 92 11.36 15.37 12.63
C GLN A 92 11.83 16.69 13.23
N LYS A 93 13.01 16.71 13.87
CA LYS A 93 13.61 17.93 14.41
C LYS A 93 13.95 18.95 13.32
N ALA A 94 14.46 18.49 12.18
CA ALA A 94 14.85 19.38 11.08
C ALA A 94 13.65 19.97 10.33
N THR A 95 12.54 19.24 10.22
CA THR A 95 11.39 19.63 9.39
C THR A 95 10.18 20.11 10.18
N GLY A 96 10.07 19.79 11.47
CA GLY A 96 8.87 19.99 12.28
C GLY A 96 7.69 19.10 11.85
N LYS A 97 7.91 18.11 10.98
CA LYS A 97 6.89 17.23 10.39
C LYS A 97 7.17 15.77 10.70
N ARG A 98 6.18 14.90 10.50
CA ARG A 98 6.26 13.45 10.71
C ARG A 98 7.46 12.82 10.01
N GLY A 99 7.69 13.22 8.76
CA GLY A 99 8.74 12.68 7.92
C GLY A 99 8.52 11.23 7.52
N VAL A 100 9.49 10.70 6.78
CA VAL A 100 9.57 9.28 6.43
C VAL A 100 11.04 8.90 6.29
N VAL A 101 11.39 7.71 6.75
CA VAL A 101 12.72 7.11 6.59
C VAL A 101 12.56 5.78 5.89
N ILE A 102 13.42 5.50 4.92
CA ILE A 102 13.51 4.21 4.22
C ILE A 102 14.87 3.61 4.55
N THR A 103 14.90 2.46 5.20
CA THR A 103 16.14 1.78 5.59
C THR A 103 16.34 0.48 4.81
N ARG A 104 17.60 0.07 4.59
CA ARG A 104 17.93 -1.20 3.95
C ARG A 104 17.99 -2.31 4.97
N SER A 105 18.93 -2.22 5.93
CA SER A 105 19.04 -3.23 6.98
C SER A 105 17.93 -3.04 8.02
N THR A 106 17.28 -4.15 8.39
CA THR A 106 16.18 -4.18 9.37
C THR A 106 16.37 -5.28 10.39
N PHE A 107 15.77 -5.10 11.56
CA PHE A 107 15.62 -6.09 12.63
C PHE A 107 14.16 -6.02 13.12
N PRO A 108 13.62 -7.05 13.81
CA PRO A 108 12.33 -6.91 14.48
C PRO A 108 12.21 -5.57 15.23
N THR A 109 11.08 -4.88 15.05
CA THR A 109 10.80 -3.48 15.49
C THR A 109 11.29 -2.33 14.60
N SER A 110 12.13 -2.55 13.57
CA SER A 110 12.55 -1.47 12.64
C SER A 110 11.38 -0.71 11.99
N GLY A 111 10.26 -1.40 11.74
CA GLY A 111 9.05 -0.82 11.15
C GLY A 111 8.36 0.25 12.00
N GLN A 112 8.70 0.37 13.29
CA GLN A 112 8.22 1.45 14.14
C GLN A 112 8.76 2.83 13.71
N PHE A 113 9.93 2.84 13.05
CA PHE A 113 10.67 4.07 12.75
C PHE A 113 10.90 4.28 11.25
N SER A 114 10.65 3.28 10.41
CA SER A 114 10.96 3.34 8.98
C SER A 114 10.10 2.42 8.12
N GLY A 115 10.05 2.74 6.83
CA GLY A 115 9.76 1.76 5.79
C GLY A 115 11.02 1.06 5.29
N HIS A 116 10.84 0.16 4.34
CA HIS A 116 11.91 -0.64 3.75
C HIS A 116 11.73 -0.72 2.23
N TRP A 117 12.81 -0.96 1.50
CA TRP A 117 12.72 -1.43 0.12
C TRP A 117 13.52 -2.72 -0.02
N LEU A 118 13.06 -3.63 -0.87
CA LEU A 118 13.57 -5.00 -0.98
C LEU A 118 15.02 -5.12 -1.53
N GLY A 119 15.73 -3.99 -1.67
CA GLY A 119 17.12 -3.96 -2.08
C GLY A 119 17.32 -3.99 -3.59
N ASP A 120 18.55 -4.31 -3.96
CA ASP A 120 19.09 -4.17 -5.31
C ASP A 120 18.69 -5.41 -6.15
N ASN A 121 17.45 -5.40 -6.66
CA ASN A 121 16.86 -6.45 -7.49
C ASN A 121 17.30 -6.37 -8.96
N PHE A 122 16.98 -7.38 -9.76
CA PHE A 122 17.27 -7.40 -11.20
C PHE A 122 16.04 -7.07 -12.04
N SER A 123 16.29 -6.50 -13.22
CA SER A 123 15.32 -6.30 -14.30
C SER A 123 14.88 -7.63 -14.93
N LYS A 124 14.23 -8.51 -14.14
CA LYS A 124 13.79 -9.85 -14.54
C LYS A 124 12.38 -10.17 -14.05
N TRP A 125 11.65 -10.99 -14.82
CA TRP A 125 10.32 -11.48 -14.47
C TRP A 125 10.27 -12.27 -13.14
N ALA A 126 11.35 -12.97 -12.80
CA ALA A 126 11.46 -13.68 -11.52
C ALA A 126 11.47 -12.71 -10.34
N ASP A 127 12.23 -11.61 -10.43
CA ASP A 127 12.29 -10.55 -9.41
C ASP A 127 10.96 -9.80 -9.30
N LEU A 128 10.27 -9.56 -10.44
CA LEU A 128 8.90 -9.04 -10.45
C LEU A 128 7.97 -9.94 -9.62
N ALA A 129 8.01 -11.26 -9.80
CA ALA A 129 7.19 -12.19 -9.02
C ALA A 129 7.62 -12.24 -7.54
N ALA A 130 8.93 -12.32 -7.27
CA ALA A 130 9.48 -12.40 -5.91
C ALA A 130 9.18 -11.15 -5.07
N SER A 131 8.99 -9.99 -5.71
CA SER A 131 8.58 -8.76 -5.02
C SER A 131 7.31 -8.93 -4.18
N ILE A 132 6.35 -9.74 -4.64
CA ILE A 132 5.08 -9.98 -3.94
C ILE A 132 5.37 -10.72 -2.64
N ILE A 133 6.22 -11.74 -2.70
CA ILE A 133 6.64 -12.55 -1.55
C ILE A 133 7.31 -11.65 -0.51
N GLY A 134 8.33 -10.88 -0.90
CA GLY A 134 9.04 -10.00 0.04
C GLY A 134 8.11 -8.96 0.67
N ILE A 135 7.16 -8.39 -0.07
CA ILE A 135 6.20 -7.43 0.48
C ILE A 135 5.25 -8.09 1.49
N LEU A 136 4.78 -9.31 1.21
CA LEU A 136 3.95 -10.08 2.13
C LEU A 136 4.71 -10.41 3.43
N GLU A 137 5.95 -10.88 3.30
CA GLU A 137 6.83 -11.18 4.42
C GLU A 137 7.08 -9.95 5.31
N PHE A 138 7.43 -8.80 4.72
CA PHE A 138 7.67 -7.58 5.49
C PHE A 138 6.41 -7.02 6.16
N ASN A 139 5.21 -7.27 5.61
CA ASN A 139 3.98 -6.98 6.33
C ASN A 139 3.83 -7.87 7.58
N MET A 140 4.19 -9.16 7.50
CA MET A 140 4.23 -10.06 8.67
C MET A 140 5.34 -9.66 9.67
N PHE A 141 6.45 -9.10 9.18
CA PHE A 141 7.54 -8.58 10.03
C PHE A 141 7.22 -7.23 10.68
N GLY A 142 6.03 -6.65 10.44
CA GLY A 142 5.60 -5.38 11.02
C GLY A 142 6.20 -4.15 10.34
N ILE A 143 6.56 -4.25 9.06
CA ILE A 143 7.12 -3.16 8.24
C ILE A 143 6.23 -2.97 6.99
N PRO A 144 5.03 -2.39 7.14
CA PRO A 144 4.03 -2.37 6.06
C PRO A 144 4.37 -1.37 4.94
N TYR A 145 5.19 -0.35 5.19
CA TYR A 145 5.64 0.60 4.16
C TYR A 145 6.84 0.03 3.40
N VAL A 146 6.56 -0.94 2.53
CA VAL A 146 7.56 -1.72 1.80
C VAL A 146 7.25 -1.83 0.31
N GLY A 147 8.29 -2.01 -0.52
CA GLY A 147 8.19 -2.22 -1.96
C GLY A 147 9.52 -2.60 -2.59
N ALA A 148 9.49 -3.01 -3.86
CA ALA A 148 10.68 -3.27 -4.66
C ALA A 148 11.03 -2.04 -5.53
N ASP A 149 12.23 -2.04 -6.11
CA ASP A 149 12.59 -1.11 -7.17
C ASP A 149 11.89 -1.52 -8.46
N ILE A 150 10.85 -0.76 -8.82
CA ILE A 150 10.00 -1.01 -9.97
C ILE A 150 10.82 -0.91 -11.25
N CYS A 151 10.63 -1.89 -12.13
CA CYS A 151 11.40 -2.17 -13.35
C CYS A 151 12.77 -2.85 -13.13
N GLY A 152 13.26 -2.95 -11.90
CA GLY A 152 14.54 -3.60 -11.56
C GLY A 152 15.68 -2.60 -11.37
N PHE A 153 16.58 -2.85 -10.43
CA PHE A 153 17.73 -1.97 -10.16
C PHE A 153 18.94 -2.33 -11.03
N GLU A 154 19.31 -3.61 -11.07
CA GLU A 154 20.36 -4.14 -11.93
C GLU A 154 19.84 -4.58 -13.30
N GLU A 155 20.71 -4.53 -14.30
CA GLU A 155 20.41 -4.85 -15.72
C GLU A 155 19.42 -3.88 -16.39
N ASP A 156 19.45 -3.82 -17.73
CA ASP A 156 18.58 -2.93 -18.49
C ASP A 156 17.16 -3.52 -18.55
N ALA A 157 16.15 -2.74 -18.13
CA ALA A 157 14.76 -3.14 -18.22
C ALA A 157 14.27 -3.29 -19.68
N ASP A 158 13.51 -4.34 -19.93
CA ASP A 158 12.68 -4.47 -21.12
C ASP A 158 11.34 -3.73 -20.97
N GLU A 159 10.81 -3.23 -22.09
CA GLU A 159 9.61 -2.40 -22.13
C GLU A 159 8.36 -3.12 -21.58
N GLU A 160 8.17 -4.39 -21.92
CA GLU A 160 6.98 -5.14 -21.49
C GLU A 160 7.01 -5.42 -20.00
N MET A 161 8.14 -5.92 -19.49
CA MET A 161 8.31 -6.17 -18.06
C MET A 161 8.19 -4.87 -17.28
N CYS A 162 8.80 -3.77 -17.73
CA CYS A 162 8.67 -2.49 -17.04
C CYS A 162 7.21 -2.00 -17.04
N ALA A 163 6.44 -2.18 -18.12
CA ALA A 163 5.01 -1.89 -18.13
C ALA A 163 4.24 -2.74 -17.09
N ARG A 164 4.49 -4.05 -17.05
CA ARG A 164 3.87 -4.95 -16.06
C ARG A 164 4.31 -4.64 -14.62
N TRP A 165 5.55 -4.23 -14.43
CA TRP A 165 6.06 -3.84 -13.12
C TRP A 165 5.48 -2.51 -12.66
N GLN A 166 5.28 -1.54 -13.55
CA GLN A 166 4.57 -0.31 -13.20
C GLN A 166 3.10 -0.58 -12.85
N GLN A 167 2.45 -1.52 -13.54
CA GLN A 167 1.11 -1.96 -13.22
C GLN A 167 1.00 -2.53 -11.81
N LEU A 168 1.87 -3.50 -11.47
CA LEU A 168 1.95 -4.12 -10.15
C LEU A 168 2.43 -3.13 -9.07
N GLY A 169 3.51 -2.41 -9.36
CA GLY A 169 4.22 -1.54 -8.44
C GLY A 169 3.42 -0.34 -7.98
N ALA A 170 2.46 0.12 -8.79
CA ALA A 170 1.44 1.08 -8.36
C ALA A 170 0.61 0.58 -7.16
N PHE A 171 0.64 -0.71 -6.83
CA PHE A 171 -0.03 -1.31 -5.67
C PHE A 171 0.95 -1.78 -4.59
N TYR A 172 2.22 -1.41 -4.67
CA TYR A 172 3.12 -1.52 -3.52
C TYR A 172 2.82 -0.41 -2.50
N PRO A 173 2.85 -0.70 -1.19
CA PRO A 173 2.79 0.32 -0.16
C PRO A 173 3.82 1.44 -0.41
N PHE A 174 5.08 1.06 -0.61
CA PHE A 174 6.15 1.94 -1.10
C PHE A 174 6.36 1.74 -2.61
N SER A 175 5.78 2.63 -3.42
CA SER A 175 5.83 2.55 -4.89
C SER A 175 6.93 3.46 -5.44
N ARG A 176 8.11 2.91 -5.75
CA ARG A 176 9.27 3.64 -6.29
C ARG A 176 9.81 2.97 -7.54
N ASN A 177 10.01 3.74 -8.62
CA ASN A 177 10.89 3.37 -9.72
C ASN A 177 12.30 3.89 -9.42
N HIS A 178 13.27 2.99 -9.37
CA HIS A 178 14.67 3.29 -9.07
C HIS A 178 15.55 2.40 -9.95
N ASN A 179 16.75 2.87 -10.29
CA ASN A 179 17.60 2.25 -11.29
C ASN A 179 19.07 2.32 -10.88
N GLY A 180 19.84 1.34 -11.31
CA GLY A 180 21.27 1.25 -11.09
C GLY A 180 22.06 2.28 -11.89
N LYS A 181 23.31 2.50 -11.47
CA LYS A 181 24.25 3.35 -12.20
C LYS A 181 24.58 2.73 -13.56
N ASN A 182 24.68 3.56 -14.60
CA ASN A 182 25.01 3.15 -15.97
C ASN A 182 24.02 2.17 -16.62
N ARG A 183 22.78 2.12 -16.13
CA ARG A 183 21.67 1.39 -16.77
C ARG A 183 20.93 2.31 -17.73
N ARG A 184 20.25 1.74 -18.72
CA ARG A 184 19.31 2.48 -19.56
C ARG A 184 18.22 3.10 -18.69
N SER A 185 17.83 4.34 -19.00
CA SER A 185 16.70 4.98 -18.34
C SER A 185 15.44 4.11 -18.42
N GLN A 186 14.66 4.07 -17.35
CA GLN A 186 13.47 3.24 -17.23
C GLN A 186 12.30 3.94 -16.51
N ASP A 187 12.40 5.27 -16.36
CA ASP A 187 11.28 6.04 -15.83
C ASP A 187 10.05 5.91 -16.75
N PRO A 188 8.83 6.18 -16.25
CA PRO A 188 7.61 5.97 -17.01
C PRO A 188 7.55 6.66 -18.37
N THR A 189 8.37 7.69 -18.63
CA THR A 189 8.34 8.45 -19.89
C THR A 189 9.22 7.86 -20.98
N GLN A 190 10.03 6.84 -20.67
CA GLN A 190 10.94 6.22 -21.63
C GLN A 190 10.22 5.46 -22.75
N TRP A 191 9.04 4.91 -22.45
CA TRP A 191 8.19 4.23 -23.43
C TRP A 191 6.75 4.68 -23.29
N GLN A 192 6.08 4.90 -24.42
CA GLN A 192 4.67 5.29 -24.44
C GLN A 192 3.77 4.24 -23.78
N SER A 193 4.05 2.96 -24.03
CA SER A 193 3.34 1.81 -23.42
C SER A 193 3.44 1.80 -21.89
N VAL A 194 4.64 2.03 -21.37
CA VAL A 194 4.92 2.10 -19.93
C VAL A 194 4.23 3.33 -19.33
N ALA A 195 4.25 4.47 -20.03
CA ALA A 195 3.55 5.68 -19.60
C ALA A 195 2.04 5.46 -19.46
N GLU A 196 1.42 4.78 -20.43
CA GLU A 196 -0.02 4.47 -20.42
C GLU A 196 -0.40 3.53 -19.27
N ALA A 197 0.33 2.42 -19.15
CA ALA A 197 0.13 1.44 -18.07
C ALA A 197 0.32 2.10 -16.69
N THR A 198 1.38 2.91 -16.54
CA THR A 198 1.68 3.65 -15.30
C THR A 198 0.55 4.62 -14.95
N LYS A 199 0.08 5.43 -15.93
CA LYS A 199 -1.01 6.38 -15.70
C LYS A 199 -2.30 5.68 -15.29
N ALA A 200 -2.65 4.58 -15.96
CA ALA A 200 -3.87 3.82 -15.66
C ALA A 200 -3.83 3.26 -14.23
N SER A 201 -2.74 2.59 -13.85
CA SER A 201 -2.60 2.01 -12.51
C SER A 201 -2.43 3.07 -11.40
N LEU A 202 -1.63 4.12 -11.62
CA LEU A 202 -1.48 5.18 -10.62
C LEU A 202 -2.76 5.98 -10.43
N LYS A 203 -3.59 6.15 -11.47
CA LYS A 203 -4.90 6.78 -11.32
C LYS A 203 -5.77 5.99 -10.34
N LEU A 204 -5.81 4.65 -10.45
CA LEU A 204 -6.56 3.81 -9.53
C LEU A 204 -5.93 3.80 -8.12
N ARG A 205 -4.59 3.76 -8.02
CA ARG A 205 -3.87 3.94 -6.75
C ARG A 205 -4.31 5.23 -6.05
N TYR A 206 -4.27 6.36 -6.76
CA TYR A 206 -4.62 7.66 -6.19
C TYR A 206 -6.09 7.74 -5.79
N TYR A 207 -6.99 7.08 -6.53
CA TYR A 207 -8.37 6.92 -6.10
C TYR A 207 -8.49 6.23 -4.74
N PHE A 208 -7.66 5.22 -4.47
CA PHE A 208 -7.69 4.43 -3.24
C PHE A 208 -6.77 4.94 -2.12
N LEU A 209 -6.13 6.11 -2.26
CA LEU A 209 -5.25 6.64 -1.21
C LEU A 209 -5.93 6.80 0.16
N PRO A 210 -7.20 7.26 0.28
CA PRO A 210 -7.86 7.33 1.58
C PRO A 210 -8.03 5.96 2.24
N TYR A 211 -8.39 4.93 1.45
CA TYR A 211 -8.43 3.55 1.91
C TYR A 211 -7.04 3.05 2.35
N LEU A 212 -6.03 3.19 1.48
CA LEU A 212 -4.66 2.76 1.78
C LEU A 212 -4.10 3.45 3.04
N TYR A 213 -4.35 4.75 3.20
CA TYR A 213 -3.91 5.51 4.36
C TYR A 213 -4.63 5.05 5.64
N THR A 214 -5.90 4.69 5.54
CA THR A 214 -6.64 4.07 6.66
C THR A 214 -6.04 2.71 7.03
N LEU A 215 -5.60 1.90 6.06
CA LEU A 215 -4.89 0.65 6.35
C LEU A 215 -3.59 0.90 7.12
N PHE A 216 -2.81 1.93 6.76
CA PHE A 216 -1.62 2.30 7.52
C PHE A 216 -1.94 2.76 8.94
N TYR A 217 -3.00 3.52 9.13
CA TYR A 217 -3.46 3.90 10.46
C TYR A 217 -3.82 2.67 11.32
N LYS A 218 -4.51 1.68 10.73
CA LYS A 218 -4.83 0.41 11.43
C LYS A 218 -3.58 -0.44 11.70
N ALA A 219 -2.62 -0.46 10.78
CA ALA A 219 -1.34 -1.10 11.00
C ALA A 219 -0.59 -0.46 12.18
N HIS A 220 -0.55 0.88 12.23
CA HIS A 220 0.08 1.64 13.30
C HIS A 220 -0.58 1.46 14.67
N THR A 221 -1.92 1.46 14.72
CA THR A 221 -2.67 1.46 16.00
C THR A 221 -3.07 0.07 16.49
N LYS A 222 -3.22 -0.91 15.60
CA LYS A 222 -3.74 -2.25 15.91
C LYS A 222 -2.82 -3.38 15.49
N GLY A 223 -1.71 -3.10 14.81
CA GLY A 223 -0.80 -4.13 14.28
C GLY A 223 -1.37 -4.93 13.12
N GLU A 224 -2.38 -4.40 12.41
CA GLU A 224 -2.90 -5.02 11.18
C GLU A 224 -1.86 -4.97 10.04
N THR A 225 -2.04 -5.83 9.04
CA THR A 225 -1.26 -5.76 7.79
C THR A 225 -1.91 -4.85 6.75
N VAL A 226 -1.09 -4.18 5.94
CA VAL A 226 -1.54 -3.36 4.81
C VAL A 226 -1.67 -4.23 3.56
N VAL A 227 -0.60 -4.92 3.19
CA VAL A 227 -0.63 -5.97 2.16
C VAL A 227 -0.80 -7.32 2.85
N ARG A 228 -1.75 -8.13 2.40
CA ARG A 228 -2.13 -9.39 3.06
C ARG A 228 -2.11 -10.57 2.09
N PRO A 229 -1.64 -11.74 2.51
CA PRO A 229 -1.86 -12.96 1.76
C PRO A 229 -3.35 -13.33 1.87
N LEU A 230 -3.88 -14.02 0.86
CA LEU A 230 -5.31 -14.34 0.83
C LEU A 230 -5.75 -15.19 2.03
N PHE A 231 -4.89 -16.10 2.50
CA PHE A 231 -5.23 -17.00 3.61
C PHE A 231 -5.43 -16.26 4.95
N PHE A 232 -5.04 -14.99 5.09
CA PHE A 232 -5.37 -14.20 6.28
C PHE A 232 -6.87 -13.89 6.35
N GLU A 233 -7.51 -13.67 5.20
CA GLU A 233 -8.95 -13.38 5.12
C GLU A 233 -9.80 -14.63 4.86
N PHE A 234 -9.17 -15.69 4.34
CA PHE A 234 -9.82 -16.95 3.96
C PHE A 234 -9.06 -18.18 4.50
N PRO A 235 -8.79 -18.28 5.82
CA PRO A 235 -7.94 -19.33 6.39
C PRO A 235 -8.50 -20.74 6.20
N ASN A 236 -9.84 -20.86 6.08
CA ASN A 236 -10.52 -22.14 5.90
C ASN A 236 -10.57 -22.61 4.44
N ASP A 237 -10.08 -21.81 3.49
CA ASP A 237 -9.95 -22.20 2.09
C ASP A 237 -8.51 -22.65 1.81
N PRO A 238 -8.24 -23.97 1.73
CA PRO A 238 -6.88 -24.49 1.57
C PRO A 238 -6.23 -24.06 0.25
N ASN A 239 -7.02 -23.68 -0.76
CA ASN A 239 -6.46 -23.19 -2.02
C ASN A 239 -5.72 -21.86 -1.85
N THR A 240 -6.01 -21.10 -0.79
CA THR A 240 -5.39 -19.79 -0.54
C THR A 240 -4.03 -19.87 0.14
N HIS A 241 -3.67 -21.01 0.73
CA HIS A 241 -2.46 -21.18 1.54
C HIS A 241 -1.17 -21.16 0.71
N HIS A 242 -1.27 -21.49 -0.57
CA HIS A 242 -0.15 -21.56 -1.51
C HIS A 242 -0.13 -20.42 -2.53
N ILE A 243 -0.99 -19.41 -2.36
CA ILE A 243 -1.10 -18.29 -3.31
C ILE A 243 -0.09 -17.22 -2.94
N ASP A 244 0.87 -17.01 -3.84
CA ASP A 244 1.96 -16.04 -3.74
C ASP A 244 2.05 -15.08 -4.96
N LYS A 245 1.14 -15.22 -5.93
CA LYS A 245 1.09 -14.42 -7.17
C LYS A 245 -0.01 -13.38 -7.22
N GLN A 246 -0.82 -13.29 -6.17
CA GLN A 246 -1.86 -12.27 -5.97
C GLN A 246 -1.93 -11.94 -4.48
N PHE A 247 -2.36 -10.74 -4.14
CA PHE A 247 -2.39 -10.27 -2.76
C PHE A 247 -3.55 -9.30 -2.54
N LEU A 248 -3.85 -9.06 -1.27
CA LEU A 248 -4.86 -8.09 -0.86
C LEU A 248 -4.21 -6.80 -0.37
N TRP A 249 -4.83 -5.66 -0.67
CA TRP A 249 -4.77 -4.48 0.18
C TRP A 249 -5.91 -4.55 1.18
N GLY A 250 -5.54 -4.58 2.46
CA GLY A 250 -6.51 -4.72 3.52
C GLY A 250 -7.31 -6.03 3.36
N PRO A 251 -8.56 -6.04 3.81
CA PRO A 251 -9.43 -7.19 3.65
C PRO A 251 -10.19 -7.24 2.31
N ALA A 252 -10.13 -6.16 1.50
CA ALA A 252 -11.17 -5.89 0.49
C ALA A 252 -10.68 -5.76 -0.95
N VAL A 253 -9.43 -5.33 -1.19
CA VAL A 253 -8.96 -5.05 -2.56
C VAL A 253 -8.01 -6.17 -2.99
N LEU A 254 -8.39 -6.95 -3.99
CA LEU A 254 -7.59 -8.04 -4.57
C LEU A 254 -6.87 -7.56 -5.83
N ILE A 255 -5.55 -7.73 -5.85
CA ILE A 255 -4.67 -7.38 -6.97
C ILE A 255 -4.16 -8.68 -7.60
N THR A 256 -4.36 -8.85 -8.92
CA THR A 256 -3.94 -10.04 -9.67
C THR A 256 -3.06 -9.65 -10.87
N PRO A 257 -1.73 -9.53 -10.67
CA PRO A 257 -0.82 -9.10 -11.73
C PRO A 257 -0.58 -10.15 -12.81
N VAL A 258 -0.05 -9.69 -13.94
CA VAL A 258 0.62 -10.53 -14.95
C VAL A 258 2.11 -10.57 -14.61
N LEU A 259 2.66 -11.79 -14.51
CA LEU A 259 4.04 -12.03 -14.06
C LEU A 259 4.86 -12.81 -15.10
N GLN A 260 4.42 -12.82 -16.36
CA GLN A 260 5.09 -13.52 -17.46
C GLN A 260 5.05 -12.66 -18.73
N ALA A 261 6.07 -12.81 -19.58
CA ALA A 261 6.16 -12.11 -20.85
C ALA A 261 5.11 -12.59 -21.86
N GLY A 262 4.68 -11.70 -22.75
CA GLY A 262 3.85 -12.04 -23.91
C GLY A 262 2.37 -12.34 -23.61
N VAL A 263 1.91 -12.30 -22.35
CA VAL A 263 0.52 -12.64 -22.00
C VAL A 263 -0.33 -11.39 -21.71
N VAL A 264 -1.60 -11.44 -22.11
CA VAL A 264 -2.63 -10.40 -21.87
C VAL A 264 -3.82 -10.90 -21.06
N HIS A 265 -3.64 -12.07 -20.43
CA HIS A 265 -4.57 -12.69 -19.50
C HIS A 265 -3.79 -13.23 -18.31
N THR A 266 -4.44 -13.37 -17.17
CA THR A 266 -3.85 -14.03 -15.99
C THR A 266 -4.89 -14.92 -15.33
N GLU A 267 -4.45 -16.02 -14.74
CA GLU A 267 -5.31 -16.87 -13.91
C GLU A 267 -5.39 -16.26 -12.51
N ALA A 268 -6.59 -15.89 -12.10
CA ALA A 268 -6.90 -15.40 -10.77
C ALA A 268 -7.62 -16.48 -9.97
N TYR A 269 -7.32 -16.60 -8.69
CA TYR A 269 -8.17 -17.32 -7.75
C TYR A 269 -9.05 -16.34 -6.98
N PHE A 270 -10.37 -16.51 -7.08
CA PHE A 270 -11.35 -15.74 -6.31
C PHE A 270 -11.90 -16.61 -5.17
N PRO A 271 -11.53 -16.37 -3.91
CA PRO A 271 -12.14 -17.06 -2.77
C PRO A 271 -13.65 -16.85 -2.71
N THR A 272 -14.37 -17.70 -1.98
CA THR A 272 -15.85 -17.64 -1.86
C THR A 272 -16.33 -16.32 -1.25
N ALA A 273 -16.60 -15.35 -2.12
CA ALA A 273 -17.17 -14.04 -1.86
C ALA A 273 -17.65 -13.45 -3.20
N GLN A 274 -18.33 -12.31 -3.16
CA GLN A 274 -18.52 -11.50 -4.37
C GLN A 274 -17.26 -10.67 -4.63
N TRP A 275 -16.82 -10.59 -5.89
CA TRP A 275 -15.66 -9.82 -6.31
C TRP A 275 -16.03 -8.94 -7.49
N TYR A 276 -15.95 -7.62 -7.30
CA TYR A 276 -16.38 -6.62 -8.27
C TYR A 276 -15.19 -6.02 -9.01
N ASN A 277 -15.24 -5.98 -10.34
CA ASN A 277 -14.22 -5.32 -11.17
C ASN A 277 -14.18 -3.80 -10.89
N VAL A 278 -12.98 -3.25 -10.67
CA VAL A 278 -12.74 -1.80 -10.57
C VAL A 278 -11.64 -1.27 -11.50
N TYR A 279 -11.01 -2.13 -12.29
CA TYR A 279 -9.86 -1.76 -13.14
C TYR A 279 -10.23 -1.51 -14.60
N GLU A 280 -11.30 -2.14 -15.11
CA GLU A 280 -11.89 -1.88 -16.42
C GLU A 280 -13.11 -0.97 -16.25
N ALA A 281 -13.00 0.27 -16.74
CA ALA A 281 -14.01 1.31 -16.49
C ALA A 281 -15.37 0.95 -17.08
N GLU A 282 -15.38 0.29 -18.25
CA GLU A 282 -16.56 -0.08 -19.03
C GLU A 282 -17.41 -1.14 -18.33
N ILE A 283 -16.77 -2.03 -17.56
CA ILE A 283 -17.43 -3.12 -16.83
C ILE A 283 -17.25 -2.99 -15.31
N ALA A 284 -16.95 -1.79 -14.82
CA ALA A 284 -16.80 -1.53 -13.40
C ALA A 284 -18.09 -1.90 -12.64
N GLY A 285 -17.99 -2.82 -11.68
CA GLY A 285 -19.12 -3.43 -10.97
C GLY A 285 -19.53 -4.81 -11.50
N ALA A 286 -18.92 -5.32 -12.57
CA ALA A 286 -19.11 -6.70 -13.00
C ALA A 286 -18.55 -7.68 -11.96
N LEU A 287 -19.27 -8.79 -11.75
CA LEU A 287 -18.91 -9.84 -10.79
C LEU A 287 -18.01 -10.90 -11.42
N GLN A 288 -17.05 -11.38 -10.63
CA GLN A 288 -16.31 -12.61 -10.92
C GLN A 288 -16.91 -13.80 -10.16
N GLN A 289 -16.82 -14.98 -10.78
CA GLN A 289 -17.22 -16.22 -10.13
C GLN A 289 -16.13 -16.68 -9.16
N PRO A 290 -16.49 -17.29 -8.01
CA PRO A 290 -15.53 -17.95 -7.14
C PRO A 290 -14.77 -19.08 -7.86
N GLY A 291 -13.54 -19.34 -7.41
CA GLY A 291 -12.63 -20.33 -7.98
C GLY A 291 -11.57 -19.74 -8.91
N ARG A 292 -10.94 -20.59 -9.72
CA ARG A 292 -9.95 -20.15 -10.71
C ARG A 292 -10.63 -19.62 -11.96
N VAL A 293 -10.28 -18.41 -12.36
CA VAL A 293 -10.86 -17.73 -13.52
C VAL A 293 -9.73 -17.07 -14.31
N THR A 294 -9.74 -17.24 -15.63
CA THR A 294 -8.87 -16.47 -16.52
C THR A 294 -9.49 -15.10 -16.77
N ILE A 295 -8.78 -14.04 -16.41
CA ILE A 295 -9.26 -12.66 -16.56
C ILE A 295 -8.40 -11.88 -17.55
N SER A 296 -9.00 -10.87 -18.17
CA SER A 296 -8.31 -9.93 -19.07
C SER A 296 -7.29 -9.09 -18.30
N SER A 297 -6.10 -8.90 -18.86
CA SER A 297 -5.08 -8.02 -18.32
C SER A 297 -4.39 -7.27 -19.46
N PRO A 298 -5.01 -6.19 -19.97
CA PRO A 298 -4.47 -5.41 -21.08
C PRO A 298 -3.05 -4.91 -20.78
N ARG A 299 -2.18 -4.94 -21.79
CA ARG A 299 -0.77 -4.53 -21.65
C ARG A 299 -0.61 -3.06 -21.27
N TYR A 300 -1.54 -2.20 -21.69
CA TYR A 300 -1.49 -0.74 -21.48
C TYR A 300 -2.56 -0.23 -20.50
N GLY A 301 -3.24 -1.16 -19.81
CA GLY A 301 -4.29 -0.85 -18.85
C GLY A 301 -3.80 -0.82 -17.40
N CYS A 302 -4.75 -0.72 -16.48
CA CYS A 302 -4.49 -0.97 -15.06
C CYS A 302 -4.25 -2.47 -14.83
N VAL A 303 -3.50 -2.82 -13.77
CA VAL A 303 -3.46 -4.21 -13.28
C VAL A 303 -4.88 -4.68 -12.93
N PRO A 304 -5.22 -5.96 -13.08
CA PRO A 304 -6.50 -6.47 -12.60
C PRO A 304 -6.69 -6.22 -11.09
N VAL A 305 -7.75 -5.49 -10.75
CA VAL A 305 -8.13 -5.16 -9.37
C VAL A 305 -9.61 -5.43 -9.15
N HIS A 306 -9.92 -6.19 -8.10
CA HIS A 306 -11.28 -6.51 -7.70
C HIS A 306 -11.55 -6.11 -6.25
N VAL A 307 -12.77 -5.67 -5.95
CA VAL A 307 -13.19 -5.33 -4.59
C VAL A 307 -14.16 -6.37 -4.06
N ARG A 308 -13.90 -6.88 -2.86
CA ARG A 308 -14.72 -7.87 -2.17
C ARG A 308 -16.05 -7.26 -1.73
N GLY A 309 -17.16 -7.94 -1.97
CA GLY A 309 -18.48 -7.58 -1.46
C GLY A 309 -18.51 -7.54 0.07
N GLY A 310 -19.35 -6.64 0.61
CA GLY A 310 -19.47 -6.39 2.06
C GLY A 310 -18.58 -5.26 2.57
N TYR A 311 -17.82 -4.58 1.69
CA TYR A 311 -16.90 -3.52 2.09
C TYR A 311 -17.26 -2.16 1.47
N ILE A 312 -16.91 -1.10 2.20
CA ILE A 312 -16.98 0.29 1.77
C ILE A 312 -15.57 0.85 1.75
N LEU A 313 -15.15 1.35 0.59
CA LEU A 313 -13.83 1.94 0.37
C LEU A 313 -14.00 3.45 0.22
N PRO A 314 -13.46 4.26 1.15
CA PRO A 314 -13.29 5.68 0.92
C PRO A 314 -12.28 5.93 -0.19
N ARG A 315 -12.65 6.82 -1.11
CA ARG A 315 -11.89 7.20 -2.29
C ARG A 315 -11.80 8.71 -2.39
N GLN A 316 -10.88 9.18 -3.22
CA GLN A 316 -10.75 10.59 -3.55
C GLN A 316 -10.36 10.75 -5.01
N LYS A 317 -10.91 11.74 -5.70
CA LYS A 317 -10.54 11.98 -7.10
C LYS A 317 -9.02 12.23 -7.21
N PRO A 318 -8.32 11.54 -8.12
CA PRO A 318 -6.87 11.66 -8.26
C PRO A 318 -6.47 13.03 -8.82
N ALA A 319 -5.24 13.44 -8.51
CA ALA A 319 -4.56 14.59 -9.10
C ALA A 319 -3.09 14.21 -9.38
N LEU A 320 -2.28 15.16 -9.86
CA LEU A 320 -0.87 14.90 -10.17
C LEU A 320 0.00 14.61 -8.93
N ASN A 321 -0.44 15.06 -7.75
CA ASN A 321 0.24 14.84 -6.48
C ASN A 321 -0.78 14.82 -5.33
N THR A 322 -0.35 14.41 -4.14
CA THR A 322 -1.23 14.29 -2.97
C THR A 322 -1.65 15.62 -2.37
N ARG A 323 -0.86 16.69 -2.55
CA ARG A 323 -1.27 18.05 -2.13
C ARG A 323 -2.53 18.48 -2.86
N ASP A 324 -2.58 18.27 -4.17
CA ASP A 324 -3.73 18.63 -5.00
C ASP A 324 -4.85 17.59 -4.88
N SER A 325 -4.55 16.30 -4.79
CA SER A 325 -5.61 15.29 -4.70
C SER A 325 -6.41 15.43 -3.41
N ARG A 326 -5.75 15.82 -2.31
CA ARG A 326 -6.38 15.98 -1.00
C ARG A 326 -7.41 17.09 -0.92
N THR A 327 -7.43 18.03 -1.87
CA THR A 327 -8.45 19.09 -1.94
C THR A 327 -9.69 18.66 -2.71
N ASN A 328 -9.62 17.55 -3.47
CA ASN A 328 -10.78 17.04 -4.20
C ASN A 328 -11.81 16.44 -3.22
N PRO A 329 -13.10 16.44 -3.59
CA PRO A 329 -14.13 15.76 -2.82
C PRO A 329 -13.85 14.26 -2.63
N LEU A 330 -14.31 13.73 -1.51
CA LEU A 330 -14.31 12.32 -1.21
C LEU A 330 -15.42 11.59 -1.98
N ASP A 331 -15.24 10.29 -2.14
CA ASP A 331 -16.15 9.35 -2.79
C ASP A 331 -16.23 8.06 -1.94
N LEU A 332 -17.40 7.43 -1.83
CA LEU A 332 -17.55 6.09 -1.27
C LEU A 332 -17.84 5.06 -2.35
N LEU A 333 -16.96 4.06 -2.50
CA LEU A 333 -17.29 2.82 -3.21
C LEU A 333 -17.88 1.81 -2.23
N ILE A 334 -19.15 1.48 -2.40
CA ILE A 334 -19.88 0.49 -1.61
C ILE A 334 -20.03 -0.77 -2.46
N THR A 335 -19.62 -1.91 -1.94
CA THR A 335 -19.81 -3.21 -2.60
C THR A 335 -20.73 -4.08 -1.76
N VAL A 336 -21.85 -4.50 -2.34
CA VAL A 336 -22.85 -5.30 -1.63
C VAL A 336 -22.39 -6.76 -1.57
N ASP A 337 -22.68 -7.44 -0.47
CA ASP A 337 -22.61 -8.91 -0.38
C ASP A 337 -24.03 -9.47 -0.46
N LYS A 338 -24.32 -10.37 -1.41
CA LYS A 338 -25.66 -10.98 -1.56
C LYS A 338 -26.12 -11.71 -0.29
N ASN A 339 -25.18 -12.17 0.52
CA ASN A 339 -25.47 -12.93 1.74
C ASN A 339 -25.59 -12.03 2.97
N ASN A 340 -25.36 -10.72 2.84
CA ASN A 340 -25.39 -9.77 3.95
C ASN A 340 -26.01 -8.44 3.53
N ASN A 341 -27.00 -7.99 4.30
CA ASN A 341 -27.68 -6.72 4.07
C ASN A 341 -26.85 -5.49 4.48
N THR A 342 -25.59 -5.68 4.91
CA THR A 342 -24.73 -4.61 5.40
C THR A 342 -23.35 -4.68 4.74
N SER A 343 -22.85 -3.52 4.31
CA SER A 343 -21.43 -3.32 3.96
C SER A 343 -20.78 -2.37 4.97
N VAL A 344 -19.51 -2.58 5.27
CA VAL A 344 -18.79 -1.79 6.29
C VAL A 344 -17.48 -1.20 5.75
N GLY A 345 -17.12 -0.03 6.24
CA GLY A 345 -15.85 0.60 5.94
C GLY A 345 -15.41 1.55 7.03
N GLU A 346 -14.16 1.99 6.94
CA GLU A 346 -13.56 2.91 7.89
C GLU A 346 -12.78 3.97 7.11
N LEU A 347 -12.73 5.19 7.65
CA LEU A 347 -11.93 6.29 7.11
C LEU A 347 -11.15 6.96 8.24
N PHE A 348 -9.82 6.95 8.15
CA PHE A 348 -8.95 7.81 8.94
C PHE A 348 -8.56 9.04 8.12
N TRP A 349 -8.65 10.23 8.73
CA TRP A 349 -8.28 11.48 8.08
C TRP A 349 -7.60 12.45 9.06
N ASP A 350 -6.34 12.76 8.82
CA ASP A 350 -5.58 13.81 9.51
C ASP A 350 -5.08 14.85 8.50
N ASN A 351 -4.19 15.75 8.91
CA ASN A 351 -3.58 16.72 8.00
C ASN A 351 -2.49 16.13 7.07
N GLY A 352 -2.12 14.85 7.25
CA GLY A 352 -1.21 14.10 6.41
C GLY A 352 0.28 14.27 6.72
N GLU A 353 0.68 15.18 7.61
CA GLU A 353 2.11 15.48 7.82
C GLU A 353 2.54 15.82 9.24
N SER A 354 1.61 16.13 10.16
CA SER A 354 1.99 16.40 11.55
C SER A 354 2.52 15.15 12.25
N ILE A 355 3.49 15.36 13.14
CA ILE A 355 3.96 14.33 14.07
C ILE A 355 2.78 13.92 14.95
N MET A 356 2.40 12.65 14.89
CA MET A 356 1.27 12.12 15.66
C MET A 356 1.74 11.78 17.08
N ILE A 357 1.52 12.72 18.02
CA ILE A 357 1.75 12.47 19.46
C ILE A 357 0.52 11.76 20.07
N ASN A 358 -0.66 12.11 19.59
CA ASN A 358 -1.95 11.52 19.93
C ASN A 358 -2.90 11.67 18.73
N GLU A 359 -4.12 11.14 18.85
CA GLU A 359 -5.12 11.23 17.79
C GLU A 359 -5.83 12.59 17.73
N SER A 360 -5.53 13.55 18.62
CA SER A 360 -6.27 14.81 18.77
C SER A 360 -6.30 15.71 17.53
N ASN A 361 -5.49 15.44 16.51
CA ASN A 361 -5.50 16.12 15.21
C ASN A 361 -5.96 15.19 14.07
N SER A 362 -7.02 14.42 14.29
CA SER A 362 -7.55 13.50 13.29
C SER A 362 -9.04 13.22 13.44
N TYR A 363 -9.65 12.74 12.38
CA TYR A 363 -10.94 12.10 12.37
C TYR A 363 -10.78 10.59 12.16
N PHE A 364 -11.65 9.83 12.82
CA PHE A 364 -11.85 8.42 12.50
C PHE A 364 -13.34 8.13 12.35
N PHE A 365 -13.74 7.65 11.17
CA PHE A 365 -15.12 7.38 10.83
C PHE A 365 -15.33 5.87 10.63
N HIS A 366 -16.42 5.36 11.18
CA HIS A 366 -16.96 4.05 10.83
C HIS A 366 -18.20 4.24 9.95
N ILE A 367 -18.22 3.56 8.81
CA ILE A 367 -19.22 3.72 7.76
C ILE A 367 -19.98 2.41 7.60
N GLN A 368 -21.31 2.48 7.58
CA GLN A 368 -22.17 1.34 7.31
C GLN A 368 -23.15 1.68 6.21
N TYR A 369 -23.29 0.78 5.25
CA TYR A 369 -24.37 0.78 4.28
C TYR A 369 -25.32 -0.34 4.65
N ILE A 370 -26.61 -0.03 4.77
CA ILE A 370 -27.65 -1.00 5.12
C ILE A 370 -28.69 -0.98 4.02
N VAL A 371 -28.89 -2.12 3.36
CA VAL A 371 -29.87 -2.31 2.30
C VAL A 371 -31.03 -3.17 2.80
N ARG A 372 -32.25 -2.78 2.45
CA ARG A 372 -33.50 -3.49 2.74
C ARG A 372 -34.33 -3.58 1.45
N PRO A 373 -35.36 -4.43 1.38
CA PRO A 373 -36.14 -4.60 0.16
C PRO A 373 -36.76 -3.31 -0.41
N THR A 374 -37.09 -2.34 0.44
CA THR A 374 -37.78 -1.10 0.03
C THR A 374 -36.94 0.17 0.19
N ASN A 375 -35.82 0.13 0.90
CA ASN A 375 -35.02 1.31 1.22
C ASN A 375 -33.57 0.94 1.50
N ALA A 376 -32.70 1.94 1.42
CA ALA A 376 -31.33 1.83 1.90
C ALA A 376 -30.92 3.08 2.68
N LYS A 377 -29.90 2.92 3.50
CA LYS A 377 -29.27 4.03 4.23
C LYS A 377 -27.77 3.84 4.37
N ILE A 378 -27.06 4.96 4.47
CA ILE A 378 -25.65 5.04 4.84
C ILE A 378 -25.57 5.75 6.18
N GLN A 379 -24.85 5.17 7.13
CA GLN A 379 -24.59 5.75 8.44
C GLN A 379 -23.09 5.93 8.63
N ILE A 380 -22.68 7.15 8.97
CA ILE A 380 -21.30 7.50 9.29
C ILE A 380 -21.25 7.83 10.78
N THR A 381 -20.65 6.95 11.57
CA THR A 381 -20.38 7.16 12.99
C THR A 381 -19.00 7.78 13.16
N VAL A 382 -18.94 8.95 13.77
CA VAL A 382 -17.69 9.62 14.13
C VAL A 382 -17.12 8.97 15.38
N LYS A 383 -16.15 8.08 15.20
CA LYS A 383 -15.50 7.37 16.33
C LYS A 383 -14.52 8.29 17.04
N HIS A 384 -13.81 9.11 16.28
CA HIS A 384 -12.88 10.10 16.79
C HIS A 384 -13.01 11.41 16.01
N ALA A 385 -12.85 12.54 16.69
CA ALA A 385 -12.89 13.88 16.13
C ALA A 385 -11.74 14.71 16.74
N PRO A 386 -11.21 15.70 15.99
CA PRO A 386 -10.09 16.51 16.47
C PRO A 386 -10.52 17.37 17.66
N HIS A 387 -9.54 17.68 18.52
CA HIS A 387 -9.70 18.70 19.55
C HIS A 387 -9.95 20.07 18.89
N ALA A 388 -10.68 20.96 19.59
CA ALA A 388 -11.09 22.25 19.05
C ALA A 388 -9.92 23.06 18.48
N ASP A 389 -8.77 23.04 19.15
CA ASP A 389 -7.55 23.75 18.75
C ASP A 389 -6.97 23.30 17.40
N TYR A 390 -7.34 22.11 16.91
CA TYR A 390 -6.82 21.55 15.66
C TYR A 390 -7.82 21.57 14.50
N LEU A 391 -9.07 22.01 14.73
CA LEU A 391 -10.13 22.00 13.70
C LEU A 391 -9.73 22.73 12.41
N ASP A 392 -9.02 23.85 12.54
CA ASP A 392 -8.59 24.65 11.39
C ASP A 392 -7.35 24.08 10.68
N THR A 393 -6.67 23.11 11.30
CA THR A 393 -5.48 22.46 10.72
C THR A 393 -5.82 21.28 9.83
N ILE A 394 -7.07 20.79 9.88
CA ILE A 394 -7.54 19.66 9.08
C ILE A 394 -8.50 20.15 8.00
N ALA A 395 -8.04 20.11 6.76
CA ALA A 395 -8.92 20.24 5.61
C ALA A 395 -9.60 18.88 5.34
N LEU A 396 -10.85 18.72 5.78
CA LEU A 396 -11.71 17.58 5.43
C LEU A 396 -12.62 17.98 4.26
N PRO A 397 -12.44 17.42 3.05
CA PRO A 397 -13.32 17.67 1.92
C PRO A 397 -14.73 17.10 2.14
N THR A 398 -15.70 17.63 1.41
CA THR A 398 -17.05 17.05 1.37
C THR A 398 -17.04 15.67 0.71
N LEU A 399 -18.00 14.83 1.08
CA LEU A 399 -18.29 13.58 0.40
C LEU A 399 -19.36 13.84 -0.67
N ASP A 400 -18.95 13.84 -1.94
CA ASP A 400 -19.80 14.31 -3.06
C ASP A 400 -20.34 13.18 -3.93
N ARG A 401 -19.75 11.98 -3.82
CA ARG A 401 -20.08 10.85 -4.67
C ARG A 401 -20.18 9.55 -3.88
N ILE A 402 -21.22 8.78 -4.18
CA ILE A 402 -21.43 7.44 -3.66
C ILE A 402 -21.66 6.53 -4.86
N GLU A 403 -20.85 5.49 -4.99
CA GLU A 403 -20.96 4.46 -6.03
C GLU A 403 -21.22 3.11 -5.37
N ILE A 404 -22.33 2.46 -5.72
CA ILE A 404 -22.77 1.20 -5.13
C ILE A 404 -22.77 0.13 -6.21
N PHE A 405 -21.98 -0.93 -6.02
CA PHE A 405 -21.99 -2.13 -6.84
C PHE A 405 -22.82 -3.22 -6.18
N GLY A 406 -23.61 -3.93 -6.99
CA GLY A 406 -24.59 -4.92 -6.50
C GLY A 406 -25.91 -4.28 -6.04
N ALA A 407 -26.22 -3.06 -6.46
CA ALA A 407 -27.49 -2.40 -6.17
C ALA A 407 -28.62 -2.96 -7.05
N GLU A 408 -29.66 -3.53 -6.44
CA GLU A 408 -30.81 -4.10 -7.16
C GLU A 408 -31.81 -3.04 -7.66
N HIS A 409 -31.84 -1.87 -7.00
CA HIS A 409 -32.79 -0.80 -7.29
C HIS A 409 -32.12 0.57 -7.34
N SER A 410 -32.69 1.47 -8.15
CA SER A 410 -32.35 2.89 -8.14
C SER A 410 -33.00 3.63 -6.95
N VAL A 411 -32.66 4.90 -6.78
CA VAL A 411 -33.31 5.82 -5.85
C VAL A 411 -34.69 6.21 -6.37
N ASP A 412 -35.72 6.17 -5.52
CA ASP A 412 -37.02 6.77 -5.83
C ASP A 412 -36.95 8.29 -5.59
N LEU A 413 -36.75 9.04 -6.67
CA LEU A 413 -36.69 10.50 -6.64
C LEU A 413 -38.05 11.17 -6.32
N LYS A 414 -39.16 10.42 -6.33
CA LYS A 414 -40.48 10.92 -5.92
C LYS A 414 -40.72 10.78 -4.41
N ALA A 415 -39.96 9.90 -3.76
CA ALA A 415 -40.01 9.73 -2.31
C ALA A 415 -39.08 10.72 -1.61
N GLU A 416 -39.31 10.92 -0.32
CA GLU A 416 -38.44 11.74 0.51
C GLU A 416 -37.06 11.07 0.66
N ILE A 417 -36.00 11.86 0.41
CA ILE A 417 -34.61 11.48 0.63
C ILE A 417 -34.11 12.34 1.78
N ASN A 418 -33.53 11.72 2.81
CA ASN A 418 -33.14 12.42 4.02
C ASN A 418 -31.62 12.37 4.21
N LEU A 419 -31.03 13.54 4.43
CA LEU A 419 -29.64 13.71 4.85
C LEU A 419 -29.64 14.35 6.24
N ASP A 420 -29.11 13.64 7.23
CA ASP A 420 -29.05 14.05 8.63
C ASP A 420 -30.42 14.46 9.22
N GLY A 421 -31.47 13.77 8.77
CA GLY A 421 -32.86 14.03 9.19
C GLY A 421 -33.54 15.19 8.45
N MET A 422 -32.82 15.86 7.54
CA MET A 422 -33.36 16.93 6.70
C MET A 422 -33.69 16.42 5.30
N PRO A 423 -34.89 16.69 4.77
CA PRO A 423 -35.24 16.37 3.39
C PRO A 423 -34.30 17.09 2.42
N ILE A 424 -33.83 16.36 1.41
CA ILE A 424 -33.01 16.88 0.33
C ILE A 424 -33.61 16.53 -1.03
N SER A 425 -33.39 17.40 -2.01
CA SER A 425 -33.76 17.12 -3.40
C SER A 425 -32.56 16.58 -4.19
N LEU A 426 -32.77 15.45 -4.84
CA LEU A 426 -31.94 14.89 -5.90
C LEU A 426 -32.75 14.87 -7.20
N THR A 427 -32.09 15.08 -8.32
CA THR A 427 -32.69 15.03 -9.66
C THR A 427 -32.13 13.86 -10.46
N ASP A 428 -32.67 13.61 -11.65
CA ASP A 428 -32.12 12.59 -12.57
C ASP A 428 -30.66 12.86 -12.94
N SER A 429 -30.20 14.12 -12.88
CA SER A 429 -28.78 14.47 -13.10
C SER A 429 -27.86 14.01 -11.97
N ASN A 430 -28.40 13.78 -10.76
CA ASN A 430 -27.65 13.36 -9.59
C ASN A 430 -27.58 11.84 -9.44
N VAL A 431 -28.46 11.10 -10.10
CA VAL A 431 -28.59 9.64 -9.92
C VAL A 431 -28.43 8.91 -11.24
N GLN A 432 -27.45 8.02 -11.31
CA GLN A 432 -27.24 7.16 -12.47
C GLN A 432 -27.38 5.70 -12.03
N PHE A 433 -28.22 4.93 -12.75
CA PHE A 433 -28.42 3.52 -12.46
C PHE A 433 -28.23 2.67 -13.71
N ASN A 434 -27.26 1.75 -13.67
CA ASN A 434 -27.05 0.76 -14.70
C ASN A 434 -27.62 -0.58 -14.23
N VAL A 435 -28.73 -0.99 -14.86
CA VAL A 435 -29.46 -2.23 -14.52
C VAL A 435 -28.62 -3.48 -14.78
N ASN A 436 -27.81 -3.49 -15.85
CA ASN A 436 -27.04 -4.66 -16.25
C ASN A 436 -25.85 -4.90 -15.31
N LEU A 437 -25.16 -3.83 -14.91
CA LEU A 437 -24.04 -3.90 -13.97
C LEU A 437 -24.48 -3.84 -12.50
N LYS A 438 -25.78 -3.68 -12.22
CA LYS A 438 -26.32 -3.44 -10.88
C LYS A 438 -25.55 -2.34 -10.14
N LYS A 439 -25.37 -1.21 -10.83
CA LYS A 439 -24.49 -0.12 -10.41
C LYS A 439 -25.30 1.14 -10.22
N LEU A 440 -25.30 1.68 -9.00
CA LEU A 440 -25.94 2.94 -8.64
C LEU A 440 -24.87 3.99 -8.32
N ILE A 441 -25.01 5.18 -8.89
CA ILE A 441 -24.19 6.34 -8.54
C ILE A 441 -25.14 7.43 -8.05
N ILE A 442 -24.83 8.00 -6.89
CA ILE A 442 -25.42 9.23 -6.36
C ILE A 442 -24.31 10.27 -6.31
N GLN A 443 -24.48 11.40 -6.98
CA GLN A 443 -23.49 12.46 -7.04
C GLN A 443 -24.14 13.84 -6.99
N LYS A 444 -23.61 14.70 -6.12
CA LYS A 444 -24.01 16.10 -5.98
C LYS A 444 -22.81 16.90 -5.44
N ASP A 445 -22.62 18.12 -5.91
CA ASP A 445 -21.52 18.95 -5.43
C ASP A 445 -21.80 19.43 -4.00
N ASN A 446 -20.77 19.42 -3.16
CA ASN A 446 -20.87 19.74 -1.72
C ASN A 446 -21.98 18.94 -1.03
N PHE A 447 -22.09 17.65 -1.33
CA PHE A 447 -23.27 16.85 -0.97
C PHE A 447 -23.35 16.58 0.52
N TRP A 448 -22.28 16.06 1.11
CA TRP A 448 -22.24 15.68 2.51
C TRP A 448 -21.01 16.28 3.19
N ASP A 449 -21.22 17.40 3.87
CA ASP A 449 -20.19 18.05 4.68
C ASP A 449 -20.08 17.38 6.05
N LEU A 450 -18.94 16.72 6.26
CA LEU A 450 -18.59 16.04 7.51
C LEU A 450 -17.71 16.90 8.43
N LYS A 451 -17.33 18.11 8.00
CA LYS A 451 -16.57 19.04 8.83
C LYS A 451 -17.34 19.37 10.11
N ASN A 452 -16.61 19.64 11.19
CA ASN A 452 -17.13 19.95 12.52
C ASN A 452 -17.98 18.84 13.16
N SER A 453 -18.00 17.63 12.60
CA SER A 453 -18.68 16.52 13.25
C SER A 453 -17.99 16.18 14.58
N THR A 454 -18.77 15.88 15.60
CA THR A 454 -18.25 15.61 16.96
C THR A 454 -18.16 14.11 17.23
N ALA A 455 -17.25 13.72 18.13
CA ALA A 455 -17.11 12.32 18.53
C ALA A 455 -18.44 11.76 19.07
N GLY A 456 -18.82 10.57 18.62
CA GLY A 456 -20.10 9.93 18.94
C GLY A 456 -21.27 10.33 18.02
N GLN A 457 -21.13 11.37 17.20
CA GLN A 457 -22.18 11.77 16.26
C GLN A 457 -22.40 10.70 15.18
N ILE A 458 -23.67 10.48 14.81
CA ILE A 458 -24.08 9.62 13.71
C ILE A 458 -24.71 10.50 12.62
N ARG A 459 -24.06 10.53 11.46
CA ARG A 459 -24.58 11.19 10.25
C ARG A 459 -25.28 10.15 9.40
N THR A 460 -26.43 10.46 8.78
CA THR A 460 -27.23 9.47 8.03
C THR A 460 -27.75 10.01 6.71
N LEU A 461 -27.52 9.28 5.62
CA LEU A 461 -28.23 9.45 4.33
C LEU A 461 -29.18 8.27 4.13
N SER A 462 -30.44 8.52 3.77
CA SER A 462 -31.42 7.46 3.53
C SER A 462 -32.37 7.77 2.39
N TRP A 463 -32.81 6.73 1.69
CA TRP A 463 -33.72 6.83 0.54
C TRP A 463 -34.58 5.59 0.35
N GLN A 464 -35.71 5.74 -0.32
CA GLN A 464 -36.55 4.63 -0.78
C GLN A 464 -36.08 4.11 -2.15
N HIS A 465 -36.29 2.82 -2.39
CA HIS A 465 -36.01 2.20 -3.67
C HIS A 465 -37.10 2.50 -4.69
N LYS A 466 -36.69 2.79 -5.93
CA LYS A 466 -37.61 2.83 -7.06
C LYS A 466 -38.00 1.39 -7.42
N LEU A 467 -39.09 0.91 -6.80
CA LEU A 467 -39.67 -0.39 -7.10
C LEU A 467 -40.31 -0.35 -8.49
N ARG A 468 -40.31 -1.50 -9.17
CA ARG A 468 -40.88 -1.64 -10.52
C ARG A 468 -42.40 -1.64 -10.52
#